data_AF-A0A1G2ZMJ6-F1
#
_entry.id   AF-A0A1G2ZMJ6-F1
#
_cell.length_a   1.000
_cell.length_b   1.000
_cell.length_c   1.000
_cell.angle_alpha   90.00
_cell.angle_beta   90.00
_cell.angle_gamma   90.00
#
_symmetry.space_group_name_H-M   'P 1'
#
loop_
_entity.id
_entity.type
_entity.pdbx_description
1 polymer ?
#
loop_
_entity_poly.entity_id
_entity_poly.type
_entity_poly.pdbx_seq_one_letter_code
_entity_poly.pdbx_strand_id
1 'polypeptide(L)'
;MGRTTSCVPSFVIFDQPSQVYFPKVKRGVTENDPKYESDEDVEAVKSIFKTLAKSVLDKKGAWQSIVLDHADKSIYGGIEGVHEVEEWRSGKKLIPAEWIG
;
A
#
# COMPACT_ATOMS: atom_id res chain seq x y z
N MET A 1 -2.67 -35.75 -14.74
CA MET A 1 -3.46 -34.82 -13.90
C MET A 1 -3.38 -33.45 -14.53
N GLY A 2 -4.48 -32.94 -15.07
CA GLY A 2 -4.50 -31.62 -15.70
C GLY A 2 -4.32 -30.52 -14.66
N ARG A 3 -3.42 -29.57 -14.91
CA ARG A 3 -3.40 -28.31 -14.17
C ARG A 3 -4.74 -27.62 -14.43
N THR A 4 -5.62 -27.57 -13.43
CA THR A 4 -6.72 -26.61 -13.39
C THR A 4 -6.10 -25.23 -13.26
N THR A 5 -5.87 -24.56 -14.38
CA THR A 5 -5.44 -23.16 -14.40
C THR A 5 -6.58 -22.32 -13.84
N SER A 6 -6.48 -21.95 -12.57
CA SER A 6 -7.35 -20.95 -11.95
C SER A 6 -7.13 -19.62 -12.67
N CYS A 7 -8.21 -18.98 -13.11
CA CYS A 7 -8.19 -17.63 -13.68
C CYS A 7 -8.01 -16.53 -12.63
N VAL A 8 -7.85 -16.90 -11.35
CA VAL A 8 -7.57 -15.97 -10.26
C VAL A 8 -6.06 -15.67 -10.24
N PRO A 9 -5.66 -14.40 -10.32
CA PRO A 9 -4.25 -14.03 -10.29
C PRO A 9 -3.61 -14.40 -8.94
N SER A 10 -2.34 -14.84 -8.99
CA SER A 10 -1.56 -15.14 -7.79
C SER A 10 -0.99 -13.88 -7.12
N PHE A 11 -1.14 -12.70 -7.73
CA PHE A 11 -0.78 -11.43 -7.10
C PHE A 11 -1.60 -10.27 -7.65
N VAL A 12 -1.72 -9.19 -6.86
CA VAL A 12 -2.33 -7.92 -7.27
C VAL A 12 -1.47 -6.77 -6.76
N ILE A 13 -1.32 -5.73 -7.59
CA ILE A 13 -0.69 -4.46 -7.19
C ILE A 13 -1.81 -3.43 -6.94
N PHE A 14 -1.82 -2.84 -5.76
CA PHE A 14 -2.66 -1.72 -5.41
C PHE A 14 -1.82 -0.45 -5.43
N ASP A 15 -2.16 0.45 -6.35
CA ASP A 15 -1.50 1.76 -6.46
C ASP A 15 -2.35 2.82 -5.75
N GLN A 16 -1.81 3.26 -4.62
CA GLN A 16 -2.32 4.27 -3.70
C GLN A 16 -3.77 4.04 -3.20
N PRO A 17 -4.09 2.89 -2.58
CA PRO A 17 -5.44 2.62 -2.06
C PRO A 17 -5.89 3.58 -0.95
N SER A 18 -4.97 4.17 -0.19
CA SER A 18 -5.31 5.16 0.84
C SER A 18 -5.72 6.53 0.30
N GLN A 19 -5.53 6.80 -1.00
CA GLN A 19 -5.77 8.13 -1.59
C GLN A 19 -7.16 8.69 -1.30
N VAL A 20 -8.16 7.82 -1.23
CA VAL A 20 -9.56 8.19 -0.95
C VAL A 20 -9.73 8.86 0.41
N TYR A 21 -8.87 8.53 1.38
CA TYR A 21 -8.89 9.04 2.76
C TYR A 21 -7.90 10.19 3.00
N PHE A 22 -7.13 10.56 1.99
CA PHE A 22 -6.30 11.76 2.06
C PHE A 22 -7.12 12.99 1.68
N PRO A 23 -6.89 14.13 2.34
CA PRO A 23 -7.51 15.37 1.95
C PRO A 23 -7.18 15.70 0.50
N LYS A 24 -8.19 16.15 -0.24
CA LYS A 24 -8.00 16.64 -1.61
C LYS A 24 -7.12 17.89 -1.55
N VAL A 25 -5.81 17.71 -1.71
CA VAL A 25 -4.87 18.82 -1.83
C VAL A 25 -5.33 19.69 -2.99
N LYS A 26 -5.71 20.94 -2.70
CA LYS A 26 -5.94 21.95 -3.74
C LYS A 26 -4.64 22.04 -4.55
N ARG A 27 -4.75 21.90 -5.88
CA ARG A 27 -3.61 22.03 -6.83
C ARG A 27 -2.74 23.22 -6.41
N GLY A 28 -1.52 22.96 -5.94
CA GLY A 28 -0.56 24.01 -5.57
C GLY A 28 0.14 23.87 -4.21
N VAL A 29 -0.18 22.88 -3.38
CA VAL A 29 0.57 22.64 -2.13
C VAL A 29 1.75 21.71 -2.40
N THR A 30 2.93 22.21 -2.11
CA THR A 30 4.26 21.63 -2.34
C THR A 30 4.58 20.48 -1.39
N GLU A 31 5.09 19.38 -1.98
CA GLU A 31 6.09 18.41 -1.47
C GLU A 31 5.96 17.76 -0.08
N ASN A 32 4.94 18.08 0.72
CA ASN A 32 4.67 17.36 1.96
C ASN A 32 3.62 16.28 1.72
N ASP A 33 3.84 15.10 2.29
CA ASP A 33 2.84 14.04 2.27
C ASP A 33 1.53 14.56 2.88
N PRO A 34 0.38 14.30 2.22
CA PRO A 34 -0.90 14.65 2.77
C PRO A 34 -1.06 14.00 4.15
N LYS A 35 -1.51 14.77 5.13
CA LYS A 35 -1.82 14.27 6.47
C LYS A 35 -3.29 13.91 6.54
N TYR A 36 -3.61 12.87 7.29
CA TYR A 36 -4.99 12.51 7.61
C TYR A 36 -5.67 13.66 8.37
N GLU A 37 -6.91 13.99 8.00
CA GLU A 37 -7.68 15.05 8.65
C GLU A 37 -8.39 14.56 9.92
N SER A 38 -8.63 13.24 10.02
CA SER A 38 -9.34 12.62 11.14
C SER A 38 -8.77 11.25 11.54
N ASP A 39 -9.06 10.84 12.78
CA ASP A 39 -8.78 9.47 13.25
C ASP A 39 -9.58 8.41 12.48
N GLU A 40 -10.76 8.79 11.95
CA GLU A 40 -11.59 7.91 11.12
C GLU A 40 -10.90 7.55 9.81
N ASP A 41 -10.25 8.53 9.16
CA ASP A 41 -9.46 8.30 7.94
C ASP A 41 -8.29 7.34 8.21
N VAL A 42 -7.59 7.53 9.33
CA VAL A 42 -6.48 6.66 9.75
C VAL A 42 -6.96 5.22 9.95
N GLU A 43 -8.07 5.02 10.67
CA GLU A 43 -8.60 3.68 10.91
C GLU A 43 -9.15 3.04 9.63
N ALA A 44 -9.68 3.82 8.69
CA ALA A 44 -10.11 3.32 7.39
C ALA A 44 -8.93 2.83 6.55
N VAL A 45 -7.82 3.57 6.50
CA VAL A 45 -6.59 3.12 5.82
C VAL A 45 -6.04 1.86 6.50
N LYS A 46 -5.98 1.83 7.83
CA LYS A 46 -5.57 0.64 8.57
C LYS A 46 -6.44 -0.57 8.28
N SER A 47 -7.74 -0.36 8.06
CA SER A 47 -8.69 -1.41 7.68
C SER A 47 -8.38 -2.00 6.30
N ILE A 48 -7.92 -1.19 5.34
CA ILE A 48 -7.44 -1.68 4.03
C ILE A 48 -6.30 -2.69 4.23
N PHE A 49 -5.24 -2.28 4.94
CA PHE A 49 -4.07 -3.14 5.16
C PHE A 49 -4.44 -4.42 5.93
N LYS A 50 -5.26 -4.33 6.97
CA LYS A 50 -5.76 -5.50 7.71
C LYS A 50 -6.53 -6.46 6.80
N THR A 51 -7.37 -5.94 5.92
CA THR A 51 -8.19 -6.76 5.01
C THR A 51 -7.33 -7.49 3.98
N LEU A 52 -6.36 -6.80 3.39
CA LEU A 52 -5.42 -7.39 2.44
C LEU A 52 -4.56 -8.46 3.11
N ALA A 53 -3.97 -8.15 4.25
CA ALA A 53 -3.13 -9.09 5.00
C ALA A 53 -3.92 -10.33 5.43
N LYS A 54 -5.12 -10.14 6.00
CA LYS A 54 -6.02 -11.23 6.36
C LYS A 54 -6.33 -12.12 5.17
N SER A 55 -6.63 -11.56 4.01
CA SER A 55 -6.93 -12.34 2.80
C SER A 55 -5.72 -13.15 2.31
N VAL A 56 -4.49 -12.64 2.42
CA VAL A 56 -3.26 -13.39 2.10
C VAL A 56 -3.05 -14.54 3.09
N LEU A 57 -3.19 -14.26 4.39
CA LEU A 57 -3.00 -15.24 5.47
C LEU A 57 -4.07 -16.35 5.43
N ASP A 58 -5.34 -16.01 5.23
CA ASP A 58 -6.45 -16.97 5.10
C ASP A 58 -6.24 -17.92 3.91
N LYS A 59 -5.52 -17.46 2.87
CA LYS A 59 -5.14 -18.26 1.70
C LYS A 59 -3.77 -18.91 1.83
N LYS A 60 -3.14 -18.85 3.00
CA LYS A 60 -1.82 -19.46 3.28
C LYS A 60 -0.76 -19.09 2.25
N GLY A 61 -0.78 -17.83 1.79
CA GLY A 61 0.16 -17.33 0.79
C GLY A 61 -0.09 -17.83 -0.65
N ALA A 62 -1.25 -18.42 -0.95
CA ALA A 62 -1.61 -18.80 -2.32
C ALA A 62 -1.80 -17.58 -3.26
N TRP A 63 -1.84 -16.36 -2.70
CA TRP A 63 -1.73 -15.12 -3.46
C TRP A 63 -1.00 -14.03 -2.65
N GLN A 64 -0.54 -12.98 -3.34
CA GLN A 64 0.22 -11.85 -2.78
C GLN A 64 -0.44 -10.51 -3.09
N SER A 65 -0.42 -9.59 -2.12
CA SER A 65 -0.74 -8.18 -2.32
C SER A 65 0.53 -7.36 -2.31
N ILE A 66 0.74 -6.50 -3.31
CA ILE A 66 1.79 -5.48 -3.34
C ILE A 66 1.09 -4.13 -3.27
N VAL A 67 1.47 -3.29 -2.32
CA VAL A 67 0.80 -2.01 -2.08
C VAL A 67 1.83 -0.89 -2.21
N LEU A 68 1.56 0.07 -3.08
CA LEU A 68 2.28 1.33 -3.18
C LEU A 68 1.41 2.40 -2.51
N ASP A 69 1.92 3.07 -1.48
CA ASP A 69 1.11 3.98 -0.68
C ASP A 69 1.97 5.07 -0.02
N HIS A 70 1.33 6.17 0.39
CA HIS A 70 1.95 7.25 1.19
C HIS A 70 1.80 7.04 2.69
N ALA A 71 0.92 6.13 3.13
CA ALA A 71 0.82 5.70 4.52
C ALA A 71 2.20 5.26 5.04
N ASP A 72 2.46 5.47 6.33
CA ASP A 72 3.72 5.11 6.97
C ASP A 72 3.54 3.99 8.01
N LYS A 73 4.67 3.53 8.59
CA LYS A 73 4.70 2.44 9.58
C LYS A 73 3.80 2.66 10.79
N SER A 74 3.47 3.90 11.15
CA SER A 74 2.53 4.17 12.25
C SER A 74 1.15 3.57 12.01
N ILE A 75 0.78 3.35 10.73
CA ILE A 75 -0.52 2.80 10.32
C ILE A 75 -0.44 1.29 10.13
N TYR A 76 0.51 0.80 9.33
CA TYR A 76 0.56 -0.61 8.93
C TYR A 76 1.59 -1.47 9.67
N GLY A 77 2.55 -0.86 10.38
CA GLY A 77 3.74 -1.55 10.88
C GLY A 77 3.49 -2.65 11.92
N GLY A 78 2.31 -2.64 12.56
CA GLY A 78 1.90 -3.67 13.53
C GLY A 78 0.94 -4.73 12.99
N ILE A 79 0.62 -4.71 11.69
CA ILE A 79 -0.36 -5.64 11.10
C ILE A 79 0.36 -6.93 10.70
N GLU A 80 -0.06 -8.05 11.29
CA GLU A 80 0.42 -9.38 10.91
C GLU A 80 0.19 -9.64 9.42
N GLY A 81 1.21 -10.16 8.74
CA GLY A 81 1.16 -10.43 7.29
C GLY A 81 1.48 -9.22 6.41
N VAL A 82 1.73 -8.04 7.00
CA VAL A 82 2.29 -6.89 6.28
C VAL A 82 3.81 -6.87 6.47
N HIS A 83 4.53 -6.64 5.38
CA HIS A 83 5.98 -6.47 5.37
C HIS A 83 6.33 -5.23 4.55
N GLU A 84 6.96 -4.24 5.17
CA GLU A 84 7.49 -3.09 4.45
C GLU A 84 8.75 -3.51 3.68
N VAL A 85 8.73 -3.27 2.37
CA VAL A 85 9.84 -3.60 1.47
C VAL A 85 10.80 -2.43 1.31
N GLU A 86 10.30 -1.22 1.08
CA GLU A 86 11.12 -0.02 0.89
C GLU A 86 10.33 1.24 1.27
N GLU A 87 11.03 2.28 1.69
CA GLU A 87 10.48 3.61 1.94
C GLU A 87 11.19 4.66 1.06
N TRP A 88 10.43 5.29 0.17
CA TRP A 88 10.95 6.32 -0.75
C TRP A 88 10.77 7.72 -0.17
N ARG A 89 11.60 8.05 0.82
CA ARG A 89 11.70 9.39 1.43
C ARG A 89 13.12 9.94 1.32
N SER A 90 13.29 11.22 1.64
CA SER A 90 14.61 11.85 1.80
C SER A 90 15.50 11.73 0.55
N GLY A 91 14.93 11.94 -0.64
CA GLY A 91 15.65 11.88 -1.91
C GLY A 91 15.73 10.48 -2.54
N LYS A 92 15.36 9.41 -1.81
CA LYS A 92 15.09 8.10 -2.42
C LYS A 92 13.79 8.15 -3.22
N LYS A 93 13.76 7.50 -4.37
CA LYS A 93 12.61 7.45 -5.27
C LYS A 93 12.39 6.04 -5.77
N LEU A 94 11.13 5.71 -6.09
CA LEU A 94 10.77 4.44 -6.74
C LEU A 94 11.51 4.27 -8.07
N ILE A 95 11.61 5.36 -8.85
CA ILE A 95 12.46 5.43 -10.03
C ILE A 95 13.79 6.08 -9.61
N PRO A 96 14.90 5.32 -9.58
CA PRO A 96 16.20 5.85 -9.19
C PRO A 96 16.65 7.01 -10.08
N ALA A 97 17.29 8.01 -9.50
CA ALA A 97 17.68 9.22 -10.22
C ALA A 97 18.72 8.92 -11.31
N GLU A 98 19.58 7.93 -11.08
CA GLU A 98 20.56 7.43 -12.04
C GLU A 98 19.95 6.81 -13.30
N TRP A 99 18.65 6.49 -13.31
CA TRP A 99 17.95 6.01 -14.51
C TRP A 99 17.45 7.16 -15.40
N ILE A 100 17.43 8.39 -14.88
CA ILE A 100 16.83 9.55 -15.56
C ILE A 100 17.80 10.20 -16.56
N GLY A 101 19.10 9.90 -16.47
CA GLY A 101 20.13 10.41 -17.37
C GLY A 101 20.88 11.62 -16.84
#